data_AF-A0A7K1F275-F1
#
_entry.id   AF-A0A7K1F275-F1
#
_cell.length_a   1.000
_cell.length_b   1.000
_cell.length_c   1.000
_cell.angle_alpha   90.00
_cell.angle_beta   90.00
_cell.angle_gamma   90.00
#
_symmetry.space_group_name_H-M   'P 1'
#
loop_
_entity.id
_entity.type
_entity.pdbx_description
1 polymer ?
#
loop_
_entity_poly.entity_id
_entity_poly.type
_entity_poly.pdbx_seq_one_letter_code
_entity_poly.pdbx_strand_id
1 'polypeptide(L)'
;MTTGSRLDSFVARYAERTKSMTASEIRALFAVASRPEVVSLAGGMPNLTALPMDVISQIVADVINENGQVALQYGSGQGDAVLREQ
;
A
#
# COMPACT_ATOMS: atom_id res chain seq x y z
N MET A 1 27.83 -16.79 -16.37
CA MET A 1 27.57 -15.45 -16.92
C MET A 1 26.75 -14.68 -15.91
N THR A 2 27.39 -13.79 -15.15
CA THR A 2 26.77 -13.02 -14.07
C THR A 2 26.24 -11.72 -14.66
N THR A 3 25.00 -11.73 -15.17
CA THR A 3 24.38 -10.51 -15.70
C THR A 3 23.76 -9.72 -14.56
N GLY A 4 24.61 -9.17 -13.69
CA GLY A 4 24.22 -8.08 -12.78
C GLY A 4 24.48 -6.75 -13.47
N SER A 5 23.50 -5.84 -13.47
CA SER A 5 23.75 -4.45 -13.84
C SER A 5 24.93 -3.93 -13.02
N ARG A 6 25.85 -3.18 -13.66
CA ARG A 6 27.07 -2.62 -13.05
C ARG A 6 26.81 -1.71 -11.83
N LEU A 7 25.54 -1.48 -11.49
CA LEU A 7 25.03 -0.54 -10.51
C LEU A 7 24.77 -1.15 -9.12
N ASP A 8 24.74 -2.48 -8.99
CA ASP A 8 24.45 -3.14 -7.71
C ASP A 8 25.50 -4.21 -7.38
N SER A 9 26.43 -3.87 -6.48
CA SER A 9 27.51 -4.76 -6.04
C SER A 9 27.05 -5.94 -5.20
N PHE A 10 25.78 -5.98 -4.77
CA PHE A 10 25.25 -7.01 -3.88
C PHE A 10 24.41 -8.06 -4.61
N VAL A 11 24.23 -7.98 -5.93
CA VAL A 11 23.42 -8.92 -6.73
C VAL A 11 23.76 -10.38 -6.44
N ALA A 12 25.05 -10.70 -6.26
CA ALA A 12 25.49 -12.06 -5.95
C ALA A 12 25.06 -12.59 -4.56
N ARG A 13 24.59 -11.71 -3.67
CA ARG A 13 24.10 -12.06 -2.32
C ARG A 13 22.59 -12.26 -2.26
N TYR A 14 21.87 -12.00 -3.35
CA TYR A 14 20.42 -12.15 -3.36
C TYR A 14 20.01 -13.62 -3.35
N ALA A 15 18.91 -13.91 -2.65
CA ALA A 15 18.33 -15.25 -2.62
C ALA A 15 17.75 -15.61 -4.00
N GLU A 16 17.75 -16.90 -4.35
CA GLU A 16 17.27 -17.38 -5.66
C GLU A 16 15.87 -16.88 -6.04
N ARG A 17 14.95 -16.83 -5.07
CA ARG A 17 13.56 -16.34 -5.25
C ARG A 17 13.47 -14.90 -5.75
N THR A 18 14.52 -14.10 -5.60
CA THR A 18 14.53 -12.71 -6.08
C THR A 18 14.62 -12.61 -7.60
N LYS A 19 15.09 -13.66 -8.29
CA LYS A 19 15.25 -13.64 -9.75
C LYS A 19 13.94 -13.48 -10.51
N SER A 20 12.80 -13.88 -9.94
CA SER A 20 11.47 -13.71 -10.54
C SER A 20 10.77 -12.42 -10.12
N MET A 21 11.36 -11.62 -9.22
CA MET A 21 10.79 -10.35 -8.80
C MET A 21 10.98 -9.32 -9.91
N THR A 22 9.89 -8.72 -10.36
CA THR A 22 9.88 -7.66 -11.39
C THR A 22 9.17 -6.42 -10.85
N ALA A 23 9.53 -5.25 -11.37
CA ALA A 23 8.83 -4.02 -11.04
C ALA A 23 7.40 -4.05 -11.61
N SER A 24 6.45 -3.47 -10.87
CA SER A 24 5.10 -3.29 -11.39
C SER A 24 5.04 -2.02 -12.23
N GLU A 25 4.89 -2.17 -13.55
CA GLU A 25 4.71 -1.04 -14.47
C GLU A 25 3.47 -0.22 -14.11
N ILE A 26 2.38 -0.86 -13.66
CA ILE A 26 1.17 -0.17 -13.20
C ILE A 26 1.48 0.72 -11.99
N ARG A 27 2.26 0.23 -11.02
CA ARG A 27 2.67 1.03 -9.86
C ARG A 27 3.59 2.20 -10.26
N ALA A 28 4.44 2.01 -11.27
CA ALA A 28 5.28 3.08 -11.79
C ALA A 28 4.45 4.21 -12.42
N LEU A 29 3.33 3.88 -13.08
CA LEU A 29 2.40 4.87 -13.63
C LEU A 29 1.76 5.75 -12.55
N PHE A 30 1.52 5.24 -11.33
CA PHE A 30 0.95 6.06 -10.24
C PHE A 30 1.84 7.24 -9.83
N ALA A 31 3.17 7.11 -9.94
CA ALA A 31 4.09 8.22 -9.66
C ALA A 31 3.97 9.36 -10.70
N VAL A 32 3.56 9.04 -11.92
CA VAL A 32 3.31 10.03 -12.98
C VAL A 32 1.89 10.58 -12.88
N ALA A 33 0.92 9.73 -12.57
CA ALA A 33 -0.49 10.09 -12.45
C ALA A 33 -0.79 11.06 -11.29
N SER A 34 0.07 11.12 -10.27
CA SER A 34 -0.09 12.05 -9.14
C SER A 34 0.39 13.48 -9.43
N ARG A 35 1.00 13.72 -10.60
CA ARG A 35 1.48 15.04 -11.00
C ARG A 35 0.30 15.92 -11.45
N PRO A 36 0.13 17.15 -10.92
CA PRO A 36 -1.02 17.99 -11.22
C PRO A 36 -1.22 18.31 -12.71
N GLU A 37 -0.15 18.32 -13.51
CA GLU A 37 -0.17 18.60 -14.94
C GLU A 37 -0.56 17.39 -15.82
N VAL A 38 -0.74 16.20 -15.23
CA VAL A 38 -1.04 14.96 -15.95
C VAL A 38 -2.53 14.62 -15.85
N VAL A 39 -3.17 14.42 -17.00
CA VAL A 39 -4.49 13.78 -17.06
C VAL A 39 -4.28 12.27 -17.14
N SER A 40 -4.49 11.57 -16.02
CA SER A 40 -4.36 10.11 -15.98
C SER A 40 -5.67 9.41 -16.34
N LEU A 41 -5.65 8.68 -17.45
CA LEU A 41 -6.67 7.66 -17.78
C LEU A 41 -6.25 6.25 -17.32
N ALA A 42 -5.07 6.12 -16.69
CA ALA A 42 -4.65 4.89 -16.04
C ALA A 42 -5.55 4.70 -14.80
N GLY A 43 -6.38 3.65 -14.85
CA GLY A 43 -7.38 3.37 -13.82
C GLY A 43 -6.78 2.88 -12.49
N GLY A 44 -7.58 3.00 -11.42
CA GLY A 44 -7.29 2.41 -10.11
C GLY A 44 -7.38 3.40 -8.93
N MET A 45 -7.43 4.71 -9.19
CA MET A 45 -7.59 5.71 -8.14
C MET A 45 -9.08 6.00 -7.92
N PRO A 46 -9.63 5.75 -6.72
CA PRO A 46 -11.01 6.11 -6.42
C PRO A 46 -11.19 7.63 -6.43
N ASN A 47 -12.40 8.09 -6.72
CA ASN A 47 -12.73 9.50 -6.58
C ASN A 47 -12.78 9.89 -5.10
N LEU A 48 -11.74 10.57 -4.60
CA LEU A 48 -11.68 10.99 -3.20
C LEU A 48 -12.77 11.99 -2.81
N THR A 49 -13.28 12.80 -3.75
CA THR A 49 -14.37 13.75 -3.44
C THR A 49 -15.70 13.05 -3.21
N ALA A 50 -15.82 11.76 -3.57
CA ALA A 50 -16.99 10.95 -3.30
C ALA A 50 -16.92 10.24 -1.94
N LEU A 51 -15.78 10.32 -1.24
CA LEU A 51 -15.65 9.71 0.08
C LEU A 51 -16.28 10.61 1.16
N PRO A 52 -17.05 10.06 2.11
CA PRO A 52 -17.65 10.82 3.20
C PRO A 52 -16.60 11.13 4.28
N MET A 53 -15.82 12.19 4.07
CA MET A 53 -14.67 12.55 4.91
C MET A 53 -15.05 12.81 6.37
N ASP A 54 -16.23 13.37 6.60
CA ASP A 54 -16.83 13.61 7.92
C ASP A 54 -17.10 12.30 8.66
N VAL A 55 -17.73 11.34 7.99
CA VAL A 55 -18.03 10.00 8.54
C VAL A 55 -16.74 9.27 8.87
N ILE A 56 -15.76 9.29 7.96
CA ILE A 56 -14.46 8.64 8.18
C ILE A 56 -13.75 9.26 9.39
N SER A 57 -13.74 10.59 9.50
CA SER A 57 -13.11 11.29 10.63
C SER A 57 -13.77 10.91 11.96
N GLN A 58 -15.10 10.81 12.00
CA GLN A 58 -15.82 10.43 13.21
C GLN A 58 -15.51 8.99 13.61
N ILE A 59 -15.56 8.04 12.66
CA ILE A 59 -15.24 6.63 12.92
C ILE A 59 -13.83 6.48 13.51
N VAL A 60 -12.84 7.19 12.96
CA VAL A 60 -11.47 7.14 13.49
C VAL A 60 -11.42 7.67 14.92
N ALA A 61 -12.11 8.77 15.23
CA ALA A 61 -12.18 9.30 16.58
C ALA A 61 -12.81 8.29 17.56
N ASP A 62 -13.91 7.65 17.16
CA ASP A 62 -14.61 6.67 17.99
C ASP A 62 -13.72 5.44 18.27
N VAL A 63 -13.04 4.92 17.25
CA VAL A 63 -12.08 3.80 17.40
C VAL A 63 -10.98 4.14 18.41
N ILE A 64 -10.42 5.34 18.35
CA ILE A 64 -9.36 5.76 19.27
C ILE A 64 -9.90 5.95 20.70
N ASN A 65 -11.08 6.56 20.86
CA ASN A 65 -11.65 6.85 22.17
C ASN A 65 -12.13 5.57 22.89
N GLU A 66 -12.74 4.64 22.16
CA GLU A 66 -13.36 3.45 22.74
C GLU A 66 -12.40 2.26 22.79
N ASN A 67 -11.59 2.08 21.74
CA ASN A 67 -10.77 0.88 21.53
C ASN A 67 -9.29 1.20 21.28
N GLY A 68 -8.83 2.42 21.59
CA GLY A 68 -7.50 2.90 21.21
C GLY A 68 -6.33 2.02 21.67
N GLN A 69 -6.41 1.43 22.87
CA GLN A 69 -5.36 0.52 23.37
C GLN A 69 -5.24 -0.75 22.52
N VAL A 70 -6.35 -1.27 22.00
CA VAL A 70 -6.36 -2.44 21.11
C VAL A 70 -5.92 -2.01 19.70
N ALA A 71 -6.48 -0.91 19.19
CA ALA A 71 -6.19 -0.41 17.85
C ALA A 71 -4.72 -0.02 17.64
N LEU A 72 -4.03 0.43 18.69
CA LEU A 72 -2.63 0.85 18.65
C LEU A 72 -1.63 -0.21 19.12
N GLN A 73 -2.10 -1.42 19.46
CA GLN A 73 -1.25 -2.53 19.87
C GLN A 73 -1.06 -3.55 18.74
N TYR A 74 -0.06 -4.42 18.85
CA TYR A 74 0.11 -5.58 17.99
C TYR A 74 -1.20 -6.39 17.86
N GLY A 75 -1.64 -6.56 16.63
CA GLY A 75 -2.78 -7.41 16.27
C GLY A 75 -2.37 -8.82 15.90
N SER A 76 -3.36 -9.69 15.78
CA SER A 76 -3.17 -11.04 15.23
C SER A 76 -2.86 -10.97 13.72
N GLY A 77 -2.08 -11.92 13.20
CA GLY A 77 -1.85 -12.04 11.75
C GLY A 77 -3.10 -12.43 10.95
N GLN A 78 -4.19 -12.80 11.62
CA GLN A 78 -5.47 -13.10 11.00
C GLN A 78 -6.36 -11.85 10.83
N GLY A 79 -5.96 -10.71 11.41
CA GLY A 79 -6.79 -9.50 11.44
C GLY A 79 -7.78 -9.48 12.61
N ASP A 80 -8.70 -8.51 12.57
CA ASP A 80 -9.76 -8.34 13.57
C ASP A 80 -10.86 -9.41 13.39
N ALA A 81 -11.32 -10.01 14.49
CA ALA A 81 -12.30 -11.10 14.41
C ALA A 81 -13.69 -10.61 13.96
N VAL A 82 -14.13 -9.45 14.45
CA VAL A 82 -15.44 -8.90 14.13
C VAL A 82 -15.51 -8.56 12.65
N LEU A 83 -14.47 -7.91 12.10
CA LEU A 83 -14.42 -7.57 10.67
C LEU A 83 -14.35 -8.79 9.75
N ARG A 84 -13.83 -9.92 10.21
CA ARG A 84 -13.82 -11.17 9.42
C ARG A 84 -15.16 -11.86 9.33
N GLU A 85 -16.05 -11.60 10.28
CA GLU A 85 -17.36 -12.26 10.41
C GLU A 85 -18.52 -11.42 9.84
N GLN A 86 -18.24 -10.20 9.36
CA GLN A 86 -19.19 -9.34 8.63
C GLN A 86 -19.34 -9.76 7.17
#